data_AF-A0A3D9CP77-F1
#
_entry.id   AF-A0A3D9CP77-F1
#
_cell.length_a   1.000
_cell.length_b   1.000
_cell.length_c   1.000
_cell.angle_alpha   90.00
_cell.angle_beta   90.00
_cell.angle_gamma   90.00
#
_symmetry.space_group_name_H-M   'P 1'
#
loop_
_entity.id
_entity.type
_entity.pdbx_description
1 polymer ?
#
loop_
_entity_poly.entity_id
_entity_poly.type
_entity_poly.pdbx_seq_one_letter_code
_entity_poly.pdbx_strand_id
1 'polypeptide(L)'
;MFGKKFFEVTDKEKLVKLINVVNEIGPVEEYNLAKWETMVVKGSNARTQYFFKYNVKRGTKTEESFTLEKNKEGDIKIVGYHVNQDLLNE
;
A
#
# COMPACT_ATOMS: atom_id res chain seq x y z
N MET A 1 1.18 12.07 -3.30
CA MET A 1 0.92 10.61 -3.40
C MET A 1 0.33 10.05 -2.11
N PHE A 2 1.04 10.16 -0.97
CA PHE A 2 0.49 9.85 0.36
C PHE A 2 -0.43 10.97 0.89
N GLY A 3 -1.53 10.58 1.52
CA GLY A 3 -2.48 11.49 2.15
C GLY A 3 -2.13 11.77 3.62
N LYS A 4 -2.76 12.79 4.22
CA LYS A 4 -2.53 13.16 5.63
C LYS A 4 -2.76 11.99 6.59
N LYS A 5 -3.82 11.21 6.36
CA LYS A 5 -4.17 10.00 7.15
C LYS A 5 -3.06 8.96 7.22
N PHE A 6 -2.24 8.82 6.18
CA PHE A 6 -1.09 7.91 6.21
C PHE A 6 -0.10 8.31 7.31
N PHE A 7 0.16 9.60 7.43
CA PHE A 7 1.14 10.16 8.37
C PHE A 7 0.60 10.34 9.79
N GLU A 8 -0.68 10.06 10.03
CA GLU A 8 -1.24 9.98 11.40
C GLU A 8 -0.72 8.74 12.14
N VAL A 9 -0.35 7.68 11.41
CA VAL A 9 0.08 6.40 11.99
C VAL A 9 1.51 6.03 11.57
N THR A 10 1.91 6.41 10.35
CA THR A 10 3.25 6.12 9.81
C THR A 10 4.03 7.42 9.67
N ASP A 11 4.95 7.68 10.59
CA ASP A 11 5.89 8.80 10.43
C ASP A 11 6.81 8.62 9.21
N LYS A 12 7.46 9.72 8.82
CA LYS A 12 8.35 9.73 7.65
C LYS A 12 9.53 8.79 7.79
N GLU A 13 10.06 8.60 9.00
CA GLU A 13 11.21 7.73 9.24
C GLU A 13 10.85 6.27 8.98
N LYS A 14 9.68 5.82 9.43
CA LYS A 14 9.16 4.47 9.13
C LYS A 14 8.96 4.26 7.65
N LEU A 15 8.41 5.24 6.94
CA LEU A 15 8.27 5.16 5.49
C LEU A 15 9.63 5.03 4.79
N VAL A 16 10.61 5.84 5.19
CA VAL A 16 11.98 5.77 4.64
C VAL A 16 12.62 4.41 4.94
N LYS A 17 12.49 3.91 6.18
CA LYS A 17 13.00 2.58 6.55
C LYS A 17 12.37 1.48 5.70
N LEU A 18 11.06 1.52 5.50
CA LEU A 18 10.37 0.55 4.65
C LEU A 18 10.86 0.62 3.20
N ILE A 19 11.02 1.82 2.64
CA ILE A 19 11.57 2.01 1.28
C ILE A 19 13.01 1.47 1.18
N ASN A 20 13.85 1.71 2.19
CA ASN A 20 15.22 1.20 2.21
C ASN A 20 15.24 -0.34 2.26
N VAL A 21 14.43 -0.95 3.12
CA VAL A 21 14.33 -2.41 3.21
C VAL A 21 13.91 -3.03 1.87
N VAL A 22 12.88 -2.49 1.20
CA VAL A 22 12.48 -3.03 -0.11
C VAL A 22 13.51 -2.79 -1.21
N ASN A 23 14.29 -1.72 -1.12
CA ASN A 23 15.40 -1.46 -2.04
C ASN A 23 16.58 -2.42 -1.80
N GLU A 24 16.86 -2.78 -0.56
CA GLU A 24 17.90 -3.76 -0.19
C GLU A 24 17.58 -5.17 -0.70
N ILE A 25 16.31 -5.55 -0.76
CA ILE A 25 15.87 -6.82 -1.41
C ILE A 25 16.21 -6.81 -2.90
N GLY A 26 16.06 -5.65 -3.55
CA GLY A 26 16.30 -5.47 -4.98
C GLY A 26 15.17 -4.79 -5.73
N PRO A 27 15.40 -4.45 -7.01
CA PRO A 27 14.42 -3.79 -7.85
C PRO A 27 13.20 -4.67 -8.11
N VAL A 28 12.09 -4.06 -8.50
CA VAL A 28 10.93 -4.80 -9.02
C VAL A 28 11.27 -5.37 -10.38
N GLU A 29 11.15 -6.69 -10.51
CA GLU A 29 11.26 -7.40 -11.79
C GLU A 29 9.87 -7.57 -12.43
N GLU A 30 8.88 -7.90 -11.61
CA GLU A 30 7.52 -8.21 -12.04
C GLU A 30 6.51 -7.85 -10.94
N TYR A 31 5.31 -7.46 -11.33
CA TYR A 31 4.21 -7.25 -10.40
C TYR A 31 2.90 -7.74 -11.02
N ASN A 32 2.14 -8.50 -10.24
CA ASN A 32 0.84 -9.04 -10.64
C ASN A 32 -0.22 -8.61 -9.64
N LEU A 33 -1.34 -8.07 -10.13
CA LEU A 33 -2.47 -7.73 -9.28
C LEU A 33 -3.11 -9.02 -8.77
N ALA A 34 -2.95 -9.30 -7.48
CA ALA A 34 -3.49 -10.49 -6.84
C ALA A 34 -4.94 -10.30 -6.43
N LYS A 35 -5.28 -9.12 -5.91
CA LYS A 35 -6.63 -8.79 -5.44
C LYS A 35 -6.86 -7.29 -5.48
N TRP A 36 -8.08 -6.87 -5.79
CA TRP A 36 -8.53 -5.50 -5.60
C TRP A 36 -9.96 -5.48 -5.07
N GLU A 37 -10.27 -4.47 -4.26
CA GLU A 37 -11.59 -4.26 -3.69
C GLU A 37 -11.91 -2.76 -3.63
N THR A 38 -13.19 -2.42 -3.70
CA THR A 38 -13.68 -1.06 -3.49
C THR A 38 -14.75 -1.07 -2.41
N MET A 39 -14.57 -0.24 -1.39
CA MET A 39 -15.52 -0.05 -0.31
C MET A 39 -16.14 1.34 -0.43
N VAL A 40 -17.46 1.40 -0.56
CA VAL A 40 -18.21 2.66 -0.56
C VAL A 40 -19.09 2.70 0.67
N VAL A 41 -18.78 3.62 1.59
CA VAL A 41 -19.60 3.92 2.75
C VAL A 41 -20.50 5.10 2.39
N LYS A 42 -21.82 4.93 2.60
CA LYS A 42 -22.83 5.99 2.43
C LYS A 42 -23.33 6.45 3.80
N GLY A 43 -23.90 7.66 3.87
CA GLY A 43 -24.44 8.24 5.10
C GLY A 43 -23.53 9.31 5.71
N SER A 44 -23.65 9.55 7.02
CA SER A 44 -23.02 10.69 7.70
C SER A 44 -21.48 10.69 7.64
N ASN A 45 -20.86 9.52 7.46
CA ASN A 45 -19.42 9.37 7.24
C ASN A 45 -19.12 8.75 5.86
N ALA A 46 -19.65 9.39 4.81
CA ALA A 46 -19.45 8.94 3.45
C ALA A 46 -17.96 8.93 3.06
N ARG A 47 -17.48 7.78 2.59
CA ARG A 47 -16.10 7.61 2.11
C ARG A 47 -16.02 6.52 1.05
N THR A 48 -15.08 6.68 0.13
CA THR A 48 -14.72 5.65 -0.83
C THR A 48 -13.29 5.23 -0.60
N GLN A 49 -13.08 3.94 -0.34
CA GLN A 49 -11.77 3.33 -0.14
C GLN A 49 -11.51 2.29 -1.22
N TYR A 50 -10.26 2.22 -1.65
CA TYR A 50 -9.77 1.25 -2.60
C TYR A 50 -8.68 0.44 -1.93
N PHE A 51 -8.70 -0.87 -2.12
CA PHE A 51 -7.68 -1.77 -1.65
C PHE A 51 -7.09 -2.50 -2.85
N PHE A 52 -5.76 -2.52 -2.95
CA PHE A 52 -5.03 -3.26 -3.97
C PHE A 52 -3.97 -4.10 -3.29
N LYS A 53 -3.79 -5.31 -3.81
CA LYS A 53 -2.82 -6.27 -3.33
C LYS A 53 -2.10 -6.85 -4.53
N TYR A 54 -0.78 -6.72 -4.51
CA TYR A 54 0.10 -7.16 -5.59
C TYR A 54 1.04 -8.26 -5.08
N ASN A 55 1.22 -9.28 -5.91
CA ASN A 55 2.35 -10.18 -5.79
C ASN A 55 3.49 -9.56 -6.58
N VAL A 56 4.58 -9.20 -5.90
CA VAL A 56 5.71 -8.49 -6.47
C VAL A 56 6.93 -9.39 -6.43
N LYS A 57 7.54 -9.62 -7.60
CA LYS A 57 8.81 -10.32 -7.73
C LYS A 57 9.93 -9.30 -7.70
N ARG A 58 10.82 -9.47 -6.74
CA ARG A 58 12.09 -8.76 -6.56
C ARG A 58 13.16 -9.83 -6.34
N GLY A 59 14.32 -9.47 -5.77
CA GLY A 59 15.30 -10.47 -5.29
C GLY A 59 14.67 -11.57 -4.40
N THR A 60 13.53 -11.29 -3.75
CA THR A 60 12.60 -12.29 -3.20
C THR A 60 11.14 -11.99 -3.59
N LYS A 61 10.23 -12.93 -3.37
CA LYS A 61 8.79 -12.70 -3.52
C LYS A 61 8.27 -11.87 -2.33
N THR A 62 7.51 -10.84 -2.67
CA THR A 62 6.87 -9.96 -1.70
C THR A 62 5.42 -9.74 -2.07
N GLU A 63 4.61 -9.45 -1.07
CA GLU A 63 3.21 -9.13 -1.22
C GLU A 63 2.98 -7.70 -0.75
N GLU A 64 2.60 -6.82 -1.65
CA GLU A 64 2.48 -5.39 -1.40
C GLU A 64 1.01 -4.98 -1.45
N SER A 65 0.53 -4.36 -0.37
CA SER A 65 -0.85 -3.91 -0.23
C SER A 65 -0.94 -2.39 -0.11
N PHE A 66 -1.84 -1.79 -0.89
CA PHE A 66 -2.12 -0.36 -0.90
C PHE A 66 -3.57 -0.12 -0.51
N THR A 67 -3.77 0.79 0.45
CA THR A 67 -5.08 1.33 0.76
C THR A 67 -5.12 2.78 0.31
N LEU A 68 -6.09 3.13 -0.51
CA LEU A 68 -6.32 4.48 -1.00
C LEU A 68 -7.70 4.97 -0.56
N GLU A 69 -7.82 6.28 -0.36
CA GLU A 69 -9.09 6.92 -0.05
C GLU A 69 -9.31 8.11 -0.98
N LYS A 70 -10.55 8.25 -1.48
CA LYS A 70 -10.99 9.44 -2.20
C LYS A 70 -11.39 10.51 -1.17
N ASN A 71 -10.70 11.64 -1.15
CA ASN A 71 -11.04 12.76 -0.28
C ASN A 71 -12.28 13.52 -0.80
N LYS A 72 -12.74 14.51 -0.02
CA LYS A 72 -13.91 15.33 -0.37
C LYS A 72 -13.72 16.18 -1.63
N GLU A 73 -12.48 16.51 -1.97
CA GLU A 73 -12.10 17.29 -3.17
C GLU A 73 -12.03 16.41 -4.43
N GLY A 74 -12.18 15.09 -4.26
CA GLY A 74 -12.12 14.12 -5.35
C GLY A 74 -10.76 13.48 -5.58
N ASP A 75 -9.73 13.93 -4.86
CA ASP A 75 -8.38 13.38 -4.92
C ASP A 75 -8.31 11.99 -4.29
N ILE A 76 -7.64 11.06 -4.98
CA ILE A 76 -7.30 9.75 -4.42
C ILE A 76 -5.89 9.82 -3.84
N LYS A 77 -5.74 9.50 -2.55
CA LYS A 77 -4.44 9.46 -1.87
C LYS A 77 -4.20 8.11 -1.21
N ILE A 78 -2.94 7.70 -1.12
CA ILE A 78 -2.54 6.51 -0.35
C ILE A 78 -2.68 6.84 1.14
N VAL A 79 -3.48 6.04 1.84
CA VAL A 79 -3.70 6.14 3.29
C VAL A 79 -3.13 4.95 4.05
N GLY A 80 -2.75 3.88 3.36
CA GLY A 80 -2.02 2.74 3.92
C GLY A 80 -1.14 2.08 2.88
N TYR A 81 0.03 1.62 3.31
CA TYR A 81 0.97 0.85 2.50
C TYR A 81 1.63 -0.19 3.38
N HIS A 82 1.64 -1.44 2.92
CA HIS A 82 2.18 -2.58 3.66
C HIS A 82 2.91 -3.52 2.71
N VAL A 83 4.05 -4.04 3.17
CA VAL A 83 4.87 -4.99 2.42
C VAL A 83 5.09 -6.20 3.31
N ASN A 84 4.61 -7.35 2.86
CA ASN A 84 4.90 -8.64 3.44
C ASN A 84 5.99 -9.30 2.61
N GLN A 85 7.09 -9.66 3.26
CA GLN A 85 8.07 -10.55 2.66
C GLN A 85 7.62 -11.96 2.97
N ASP A 86 7.46 -12.78 1.94
CA ASP A 86 7.25 -14.20 2.17
C ASP A 86 8.61 -14.79 2.59
N LEU A 87 8.80 -14.96 3.89
CA LEU A 87 10.00 -15.56 4.48
C LEU A 87 9.94 -17.10 4.46
N LEU A 88 8.82 -17.66 3.99
CA LEU A 88 8.64 -19.11 3.83
C LEU A 88 9.26 -19.55 2.50
N ASN A 89 10.58 -19.52 2.43
CA ASN A 89 11.32 -20.36 1.50
C ASN A 89 11.67 -21.66 2.26
N GLU A 90 10.96 -22.76 1.97
CA GLU A 90 11.45 -24.13 2.22
C GLU A 90 12.54 -24.49 1.20
#